data_AF-A0A9W7YSJ6-F1
#
_entry.id   AF-A0A9W7YSJ6-F1
#
_cell.length_a   1.000
_cell.length_b   1.000
_cell.length_c   1.000
_cell.angle_alpha   90.00
_cell.angle_beta   90.00
_cell.angle_gamma   90.00
#
_symmetry.space_group_name_H-M   'P 1'
#
loop_
_entity.id
_entity.type
_entity.pdbx_description
1 polymer ?
#
loop_
_entity_poly.entity_id
_entity_poly.type
_entity_poly.pdbx_seq_one_letter_code
_entity_poly.pdbx_strand_id
1 'polypeptide(L)'
;MHIPAAADAEAAGLACFARDQHYAVTPAKLTGDPTNSPHLPHVFACGVADAQNAKAMHADAEDAFFVADLGEVRRQMAQWTSVLPRVQPFFAVKCNPDPHVVRLLARMGAGFDCASKAEIQQVLRENVAVRDIIYAHPCKPASHLRFANAAGVALMTFDNADELVKISQLHSGAQA
;
A
#
# COMPACT_ATOMS: atom_id res chain seq x y z
N MET A 1 36.25 2.51 -26.39
CA MET A 1 34.84 2.75 -26.03
C MET A 1 34.37 1.48 -25.32
N HIS A 2 34.47 1.49 -23.99
CA HIS A 2 34.32 0.30 -23.15
C HIS A 2 32.91 0.33 -22.54
N ILE A 3 32.07 -0.62 -22.92
CA ILE A 3 30.76 -0.86 -22.29
C ILE A 3 31.03 -1.85 -21.16
N PRO A 4 30.86 -1.50 -19.87
CA PRO A 4 30.92 -2.49 -18.82
C PRO A 4 29.64 -3.34 -18.86
N ALA A 5 29.84 -4.64 -18.66
CA ALA A 5 28.83 -5.68 -18.71
C ALA A 5 27.70 -5.44 -17.70
N ALA A 6 26.47 -5.66 -18.16
CA ALA A 6 25.28 -5.77 -17.34
C ALA A 6 25.33 -7.07 -16.52
N ALA A 7 26.00 -7.02 -15.38
CA ALA A 7 25.65 -7.83 -14.22
C ALA A 7 25.03 -6.87 -13.20
N ASP A 8 24.07 -7.33 -12.40
CA ASP A 8 23.44 -6.63 -11.26
C ASP A 8 22.05 -5.99 -11.48
N ALA A 9 21.33 -6.33 -12.56
CA ALA A 9 19.90 -6.01 -12.65
C ALA A 9 18.97 -7.08 -12.02
N GLU A 10 19.50 -8.28 -11.74
CA GLU A 10 18.70 -9.44 -11.31
C GLU A 10 18.51 -9.53 -9.78
N ALA A 11 19.28 -8.77 -9.00
CA ALA A 11 19.21 -8.80 -7.53
C ALA A 11 18.25 -7.76 -6.91
N ALA A 12 17.88 -6.71 -7.64
CA ALA A 12 17.06 -5.62 -7.10
C ALA A 12 15.56 -5.94 -7.01
N GLY A 13 15.06 -6.88 -7.83
CA GLY A 13 13.65 -7.26 -7.88
C GLY A 13 13.22 -8.29 -6.82
N LEU A 14 14.15 -9.10 -6.31
CA LEU A 14 13.86 -10.15 -5.31
C LEU A 14 14.18 -9.74 -3.87
N ALA A 15 14.95 -8.68 -3.66
CA ALA A 15 15.31 -8.21 -2.31
C ALA A 15 14.13 -7.60 -1.54
N CYS A 16 13.03 -7.24 -2.21
CA CYS A 16 11.85 -6.66 -1.56
C CYS A 16 10.97 -7.68 -0.80
N PHE A 17 11.24 -8.99 -0.92
CA PHE A 17 10.36 -10.03 -0.37
C PHE A 17 10.93 -10.85 0.80
N ALA A 18 12.21 -10.77 1.16
CA ALA A 18 12.78 -11.76 2.09
C ALA A 18 13.88 -11.30 3.06
N ARG A 19 14.33 -10.04 3.06
CA ARG A 19 15.23 -9.54 4.11
C ARG A 19 14.74 -8.17 4.56
N ASP A 20 14.58 -8.04 5.87
CA ASP A 20 14.06 -6.88 6.59
C ASP A 20 12.54 -6.77 6.71
N GLN A 21 11.96 -7.73 7.44
CA GLN A 21 10.91 -7.41 8.44
C GLN A 21 11.47 -6.58 9.61
N HIS A 22 12.61 -5.91 9.45
CA HIS A 22 13.16 -4.93 10.39
C HIS A 22 12.60 -3.53 10.07
N TYR A 23 11.27 -3.42 9.95
CA TYR A 23 10.66 -2.16 10.38
C TYR A 23 10.87 -2.11 11.89
N ALA A 24 11.57 -1.09 12.38
CA ALA A 24 11.86 -0.92 13.80
C ALA A 24 10.57 -0.62 14.58
N VAL A 25 9.77 -1.66 14.85
CA VAL A 25 8.72 -1.64 15.86
C VAL A 25 9.46 -1.63 17.20
N THR A 26 9.68 -0.45 17.75
CA THR A 26 10.32 -0.32 19.07
C THR A 26 9.21 -0.35 20.13
N PRO A 27 9.17 -1.36 21.02
CA PRO A 27 8.19 -1.36 22.10
C PRO A 27 8.57 -0.28 23.11
N ALA A 28 7.72 0.75 23.26
CA ALA A 28 7.87 1.74 24.31
C ALA A 28 7.28 1.18 25.62
N LYS A 29 8.08 1.04 26.67
CA LYS A 29 7.60 0.72 28.03
C LYS A 29 7.22 2.02 28.75
N LEU A 30 5.98 2.12 29.24
CA LEU A 30 5.51 3.19 30.10
C LEU A 30 5.19 2.62 31.49
N THR A 31 5.77 3.19 32.54
CA THR A 31 5.52 2.81 33.95
C THR A 31 4.73 3.93 34.65
N GLY A 32 3.52 3.63 35.17
CA GLY A 32 2.79 4.51 36.11
C GLY A 32 1.28 4.24 36.19
N ASP A 33 0.75 4.01 37.40
CA ASP A 33 -0.58 3.50 37.81
C ASP A 33 -1.75 4.55 37.74
N PRO A 34 -3.02 4.14 37.56
CA PRO A 34 -4.17 5.00 37.24
C PRO A 34 -5.10 5.21 38.46
N THR A 35 -5.76 6.36 38.56
CA THR A 35 -7.11 6.48 39.16
C THR A 35 -7.67 7.89 38.96
N ASN A 36 -8.70 8.04 38.10
CA ASN A 36 -10.03 8.54 38.46
C ASN A 36 -10.92 8.70 37.20
N SER A 37 -12.12 8.10 37.21
CA SER A 37 -13.17 8.09 36.17
C SER A 37 -14.04 9.39 36.23
N PRO A 38 -15.15 9.64 35.46
CA PRO A 38 -15.81 8.83 34.42
C PRO A 38 -16.37 9.60 33.16
N HIS A 39 -16.87 8.82 32.18
CA HIS A 39 -17.97 9.10 31.22
C HIS A 39 -17.71 9.51 29.74
N LEU A 40 -18.15 8.58 28.86
CA LEU A 40 -18.79 8.69 27.52
C LEU A 40 -17.98 8.33 26.26
N PRO A 41 -18.66 7.78 25.22
CA PRO A 41 -18.11 6.79 24.31
C PRO A 41 -17.64 7.45 23.01
N HIS A 42 -16.34 7.46 22.75
CA HIS A 42 -15.85 7.80 21.43
C HIS A 42 -14.80 6.80 21.00
N VAL A 43 -15.18 6.03 19.98
CA VAL A 43 -14.33 5.24 19.12
C VAL A 43 -13.08 6.06 18.74
N PHE A 44 -11.91 5.62 19.19
CA PHE A 44 -10.60 6.10 18.73
C PHE A 44 -9.76 4.83 18.45
N ALA A 45 -9.66 4.43 17.18
CA ALA A 45 -8.64 4.83 16.21
C ALA A 45 -7.33 4.03 16.37
N CYS A 46 -7.15 3.02 15.50
CA CYS A 46 -5.82 2.62 15.05
C CYS A 46 -5.28 3.79 14.22
N GLY A 47 -4.70 4.77 14.93
CA GLY A 47 -4.19 5.99 14.34
C GLY A 47 -2.70 5.83 14.04
N VAL A 48 -2.32 6.03 12.79
CA VAL A 48 -0.93 6.33 12.47
C VAL A 48 -0.64 7.71 13.02
N ALA A 49 0.00 7.75 14.18
CA ALA A 49 0.41 9.01 14.79
C ALA A 49 1.67 9.51 14.08
N ASP A 50 1.66 10.79 13.68
CA ASP A 50 2.90 11.52 13.47
C ASP A 50 3.76 11.39 14.73
N ALA A 51 5.07 11.14 14.60
CA ALA A 51 5.97 10.89 15.73
C ALA A 51 5.94 12.01 16.81
N GLN A 52 5.49 13.21 16.45
CA GLN A 52 5.33 14.36 17.34
C GLN A 52 4.05 14.30 18.21
N ASN A 53 3.06 13.48 17.84
CA ASN A 53 1.75 13.39 18.47
C ASN A 53 1.53 12.08 19.28
N ALA A 54 2.55 11.21 19.35
CA ALA A 54 2.51 9.99 20.17
C ALA A 54 2.29 10.27 21.67
N LYS A 55 2.53 11.50 22.14
CA LYS A 55 2.22 11.95 23.51
C LYS A 55 0.74 12.21 23.79
N ALA A 56 -0.11 12.30 22.77
CA ALA A 56 -1.52 12.70 22.91
C ALA A 56 -2.50 11.53 22.87
N MET A 57 -2.04 10.29 22.65
CA MET A 57 -2.91 9.11 22.73
C MET A 57 -3.12 8.74 24.20
N HIS A 58 -4.38 8.53 24.56
CA HIS A 58 -4.85 8.28 25.92
C HIS A 58 -4.00 7.23 26.66
N ALA A 59 -3.65 7.58 27.90
CA ALA A 59 -2.84 6.81 28.82
C ALA A 59 -3.64 5.66 29.48
N ASP A 60 -4.15 4.73 28.69
CA ASP A 60 -4.40 3.35 29.14
C ASP A 60 -3.41 2.46 28.37
N ALA A 61 -2.17 2.48 28.85
CA ALA A 61 -0.96 2.05 28.14
C ALA A 61 -0.71 0.53 28.21
N GLU A 62 -1.74 -0.29 27.93
CA GLU A 62 -1.60 -1.76 27.85
C GLU A 62 -1.67 -2.29 26.41
N ASP A 63 -2.09 -1.47 25.44
CA ASP A 63 -2.24 -1.90 24.05
C ASP A 63 -0.99 -1.63 23.19
N ALA A 64 -0.60 -2.63 22.41
CA ALA A 64 0.47 -2.50 21.43
C ALA A 64 0.03 -1.61 20.25
N PHE A 65 0.90 -0.69 19.83
CA PHE A 65 0.67 0.19 18.69
C PHE A 65 1.85 0.18 17.72
N PHE A 66 1.60 0.68 16.50
CA PHE A 66 2.61 0.81 15.45
C PHE A 66 2.91 2.28 15.19
N VAL A 67 4.20 2.59 14.97
CA VAL A 67 4.64 3.91 14.52
C VAL A 67 5.22 3.76 13.13
N ALA A 68 4.78 4.60 12.19
CA ALA A 68 5.30 4.63 10.83
C ALA A 68 5.99 5.97 10.55
N ASP A 69 7.26 5.94 10.12
CA ASP A 69 7.97 7.13 9.64
C ASP A 69 7.63 7.36 8.15
N LEU A 70 6.69 8.25 7.87
CA LEU A 70 6.36 8.69 6.52
C LEU A 70 7.55 9.37 5.81
N GLY A 71 8.49 9.94 6.59
CA GLY A 71 9.74 10.47 6.08
C GLY A 71 10.61 9.40 5.42
N GLU A 72 10.63 8.18 5.97
CA GLU A 72 11.34 7.04 5.38
C GLU A 72 10.67 6.57 4.09
N VAL A 73 9.34 6.43 4.07
CA VAL A 73 8.59 6.08 2.86
C VAL A 73 8.90 7.05 1.71
N ARG A 74 8.96 8.35 2.00
CA ARG A 74 9.34 9.38 1.04
C ARG A 74 10.79 9.21 0.56
N ARG A 75 11.75 8.93 1.46
CA ARG A 75 13.16 8.71 1.09
C ARG A 75 13.30 7.52 0.15
N GLN A 76 12.62 6.41 0.45
CA GLN A 76 12.67 5.19 -0.38
C GLN A 76 12.05 5.41 -1.77
N MET A 77 10.91 6.10 -1.84
CA MET A 77 10.28 6.44 -3.13
C MET A 77 11.16 7.38 -3.98
N ALA A 78 11.82 8.37 -3.35
CA ALA A 78 12.76 9.25 -4.03
C ALA A 78 13.99 8.48 -4.54
N GLN A 79 14.53 7.56 -3.74
CA GLN A 79 15.63 6.69 -4.14
C GLN A 79 15.25 5.79 -5.31
N TRP A 80 14.08 5.14 -5.27
CA TRP A 80 13.57 4.33 -6.39
C TRP A 80 13.54 5.13 -7.69
N THR A 81 12.94 6.33 -7.63
CA THR A 81 12.80 7.20 -8.80
C THR A 81 14.16 7.63 -9.36
N SER A 82 15.15 7.85 -8.47
CA SER A 82 16.51 8.21 -8.88
C SER A 82 17.30 7.05 -9.50
N VAL A 83 17.14 5.84 -8.96
CA VAL A 83 17.94 4.66 -9.38
C VAL A 83 17.29 3.93 -10.56
N LEU A 84 15.95 3.95 -10.64
CA LEU A 84 15.16 3.28 -11.67
C LEU A 84 14.23 4.28 -12.41
N PRO A 85 14.78 5.29 -13.10
CA PRO A 85 13.99 6.39 -13.68
C PRO A 85 13.04 5.95 -14.81
N ARG A 86 13.22 4.73 -15.36
CA ARG A 86 12.36 4.16 -16.41
C ARG A 86 11.29 3.21 -15.85
N VAL A 87 11.31 2.92 -14.55
CA VAL A 87 10.41 1.95 -13.92
C VAL A 87 9.43 2.72 -13.03
N GLN A 88 8.19 2.80 -13.50
CA GLN A 88 7.09 3.35 -12.71
C GLN A 88 6.79 2.43 -11.52
N PRO A 89 6.89 2.90 -10.27
CA PRO A 89 6.56 2.09 -9.11
C PRO A 89 5.05 1.93 -8.97
N PHE A 90 4.60 0.69 -8.76
CA PHE A 90 3.23 0.37 -8.35
C PHE A 90 3.26 -0.21 -6.93
N PHE A 91 2.75 0.55 -5.96
CA PHE A 91 2.75 0.14 -4.56
C PHE A 91 1.66 -0.89 -4.28
N ALA A 92 2.04 -2.04 -3.73
CA ALA A 92 1.10 -3.07 -3.32
C ALA A 92 0.38 -2.69 -2.02
N VAL A 93 -0.90 -2.30 -2.13
CA VAL A 93 -1.69 -1.76 -1.00
C VAL A 93 -1.78 -2.76 0.16
N LYS A 94 -1.82 -4.06 -0.14
CA LYS A 94 -1.83 -5.17 0.84
C LYS A 94 -0.70 -5.11 1.88
N CYS A 95 0.44 -4.49 1.54
CA CYS A 95 1.59 -4.41 2.44
C CYS A 95 1.35 -3.41 3.58
N ASN A 96 0.68 -2.30 3.29
CA ASN A 96 0.27 -1.32 4.28
C ASN A 96 -0.91 -0.49 3.72
N PRO A 97 -2.16 -0.81 4.07
CA PRO A 97 -3.34 -0.10 3.60
C PRO A 97 -3.60 1.18 4.40
N ASP A 98 -2.63 1.73 5.12
CA ASP A 98 -2.81 3.00 5.81
C ASP A 98 -3.06 4.16 4.81
N PRO A 99 -4.12 4.97 4.99
CA PRO A 99 -4.45 6.07 4.09
C PRO A 99 -3.35 7.13 3.99
N HIS A 100 -2.55 7.37 5.04
CA HIS A 100 -1.47 8.37 4.99
C HIS A 100 -0.32 7.90 4.10
N VAL A 101 0.02 6.60 4.16
CA VAL A 101 1.01 5.99 3.26
C VAL A 101 0.54 6.04 1.80
N VAL A 102 -0.69 5.60 1.52
CA VAL A 102 -1.26 5.61 0.17
C VAL A 102 -1.32 7.04 -0.38
N ARG A 103 -1.79 8.00 0.42
CA ARG A 103 -1.86 9.41 0.02
C ARG A 103 -0.48 10.01 -0.25
N LEU A 104 0.52 9.69 0.57
CA LEU A 104 1.89 10.15 0.34
C LEU A 104 2.43 9.64 -0.99
N LEU A 105 2.33 8.34 -1.23
CA LEU A 105 2.82 7.71 -2.46
C LEU A 105 2.07 8.21 -3.70
N ALA A 106 0.76 8.42 -3.61
CA ALA A 106 -0.05 9.00 -4.69
C ALA A 106 0.43 10.42 -5.05
N ARG A 107 0.72 11.27 -4.04
CA ARG A 107 1.27 12.63 -4.26
C ARG A 107 2.67 12.61 -4.86
N MET A 108 3.44 11.54 -4.63
CA MET A 108 4.75 11.33 -5.23
C MET A 108 4.68 10.70 -6.63
N GLY A 109 3.46 10.44 -7.13
CA GLY A 109 3.24 9.92 -8.47
C GLY A 109 3.42 8.40 -8.61
N ALA A 110 3.32 7.64 -7.52
CA ALA A 110 3.29 6.17 -7.60
C ALA A 110 1.95 5.67 -8.19
N GLY A 111 2.00 4.55 -8.91
CA GLY A 111 0.82 3.74 -9.18
C GLY A 111 0.52 2.79 -8.03
N PHE A 112 -0.55 2.01 -8.14
CA PHE A 112 -1.00 1.08 -7.09
C PHE A 112 -1.39 -0.28 -7.64
N ASP A 113 -0.87 -1.31 -6.98
CA ASP A 113 -1.30 -2.70 -7.12
C ASP A 113 -2.36 -2.99 -6.05
N CYS A 114 -3.57 -3.30 -6.53
CA CYS A 114 -4.71 -3.68 -5.71
C CYS A 114 -5.08 -5.14 -5.95
N ALA A 115 -5.33 -5.88 -4.87
CA ALA A 115 -5.77 -7.28 -4.91
C ALA A 115 -7.28 -7.44 -4.62
N SER A 116 -7.95 -6.40 -4.17
CA SER A 116 -9.36 -6.45 -3.76
C SER A 116 -10.16 -5.21 -4.15
N LYS A 117 -11.48 -5.34 -4.17
CA LYS A 117 -12.42 -4.23 -4.35
C LYS A 117 -12.20 -3.12 -3.32
N ALA A 118 -11.89 -3.47 -2.06
CA ALA A 118 -11.70 -2.50 -0.99
C ALA A 118 -10.46 -1.64 -1.22
N GLU A 119 -9.36 -2.23 -1.67
CA GLU A 119 -8.12 -1.51 -2.00
C GLU A 119 -8.32 -0.59 -3.21
N ILE A 120 -8.99 -1.07 -4.27
CA ILE A 120 -9.33 -0.21 -5.42
C ILE A 120 -10.15 1.00 -4.95
N GLN A 121 -11.17 0.78 -4.12
CA GLN A 121 -11.98 1.86 -3.57
C GLN A 121 -11.19 2.84 -2.71
N GLN A 122 -10.22 2.34 -1.94
CA GLN A 122 -9.35 3.19 -1.13
C GLN A 122 -8.47 4.07 -2.00
N VAL A 123 -7.80 3.48 -3.00
CA VAL A 123 -6.90 4.22 -3.91
C VAL A 123 -7.66 5.26 -4.72
N LEU A 124 -8.87 4.93 -5.21
CA LEU A 124 -9.71 5.88 -5.93
C LEU A 124 -10.14 7.09 -5.07
N ARG A 125 -10.33 6.90 -3.76
CA ARG A 125 -10.65 8.02 -2.85
C ARG A 125 -9.50 9.02 -2.70
N GLU A 126 -8.27 8.59 -2.96
CA GLU A 126 -7.08 9.45 -2.93
C GLU A 126 -6.85 10.18 -4.27
N ASN A 127 -7.82 10.16 -5.18
CA ASN A 127 -7.80 10.81 -6.51
C ASN A 127 -6.67 10.31 -7.44
N VAL A 128 -6.27 9.06 -7.28
CA VAL A 128 -5.36 8.38 -8.21
C VAL A 128 -6.09 8.13 -9.53
N ALA A 129 -5.42 8.39 -10.65
CA ALA A 129 -6.01 8.14 -11.96
C ALA A 129 -6.16 6.63 -12.19
N VAL A 130 -7.28 6.22 -12.80
CA VAL A 130 -7.60 4.80 -13.04
C VAL A 130 -6.52 4.05 -13.84
N ARG A 131 -5.77 4.76 -14.69
CA ARG A 131 -4.64 4.23 -15.47
C ARG A 131 -3.44 3.82 -14.62
N ASP A 132 -3.33 4.39 -13.41
CA ASP A 132 -2.24 4.16 -12.46
C ASP A 132 -2.64 3.09 -11.42
N ILE A 133 -3.71 2.32 -11.67
CA ILE A 133 -4.19 1.25 -10.82
C ILE A 133 -4.14 -0.08 -11.59
N ILE A 134 -3.53 -1.09 -11.00
CA ILE A 134 -3.51 -2.46 -11.52
C ILE A 134 -4.36 -3.33 -10.59
N TYR A 135 -5.35 -4.03 -11.15
CA TYR A 135 -6.03 -5.09 -10.41
C TYR A 135 -5.26 -6.41 -10.56
N ALA A 136 -4.23 -6.62 -9.72
CA ALA A 136 -3.25 -7.68 -9.91
C ALA A 136 -3.58 -9.02 -9.22
N HIS A 137 -4.78 -9.20 -8.65
CA HIS A 137 -5.16 -10.51 -8.10
C HIS A 137 -5.40 -11.52 -9.24
N PRO A 138 -4.69 -12.66 -9.31
CA PRO A 138 -4.78 -13.56 -10.46
C PRO A 138 -6.15 -14.18 -10.68
N CYS A 139 -6.90 -14.46 -9.61
CA CYS A 139 -8.24 -15.08 -9.69
C CYS A 139 -9.29 -14.19 -9.01
N LYS A 140 -10.07 -13.44 -9.78
CA LYS A 140 -10.93 -12.37 -9.26
C LYS A 140 -12.37 -12.83 -9.08
N PRO A 141 -13.05 -12.44 -7.99
CA PRO A 141 -14.49 -12.65 -7.87
C PRO A 141 -15.25 -11.93 -8.98
N ALA A 142 -16.29 -12.56 -9.54
CA ALA A 142 -17.10 -11.97 -10.63
C ALA A 142 -17.77 -10.64 -10.23
N SER A 143 -18.10 -10.45 -8.94
CA SER A 143 -18.60 -9.19 -8.40
C SER A 143 -17.54 -8.09 -8.40
N HIS A 144 -16.27 -8.44 -8.19
CA HIS A 144 -15.15 -7.50 -8.19
C HIS A 144 -14.76 -7.09 -9.61
N LEU A 145 -14.82 -8.02 -10.57
CA LEU A 145 -14.64 -7.71 -11.99
C LEU A 145 -15.67 -6.70 -12.50
N ARG A 146 -16.96 -6.92 -12.17
CA ARG A 146 -18.02 -5.98 -12.50
C ARG A 146 -17.81 -4.60 -11.87
N PHE A 147 -17.31 -4.57 -10.64
CA PHE A 147 -16.94 -3.32 -9.98
C PHE A 147 -15.76 -2.62 -10.68
N ALA A 148 -14.69 -3.35 -11.01
CA ALA A 148 -13.54 -2.79 -11.73
C ALA A 148 -13.96 -2.19 -13.09
N ASN A 149 -14.85 -2.89 -13.82
CA ASN A 149 -15.42 -2.39 -15.08
C ASN A 149 -16.22 -1.10 -14.87
N ALA A 150 -17.08 -1.05 -13.85
CA ALA A 150 -17.85 0.16 -13.53
C ALA A 150 -16.97 1.32 -13.06
N ALA A 151 -15.84 1.03 -12.38
CA ALA A 151 -14.87 2.02 -11.93
C ALA A 151 -13.87 2.44 -13.03
N GLY A 152 -13.86 1.76 -14.18
CA GLY A 152 -12.93 2.04 -15.28
C GLY A 152 -11.49 1.55 -15.04
N VAL A 153 -11.27 0.63 -14.09
CA VAL A 153 -9.95 0.04 -13.82
C VAL A 153 -9.69 -1.10 -14.79
N ALA A 154 -9.05 -0.76 -15.91
CA ALA A 154 -8.85 -1.68 -17.03
C ALA A 154 -7.64 -2.61 -16.88
N LEU A 155 -6.54 -2.13 -16.32
CA LEU A 155 -5.27 -2.87 -16.28
C LEU A 155 -5.33 -3.97 -15.20
N MET A 156 -5.13 -5.23 -15.59
CA MET A 156 -5.26 -6.36 -14.68
C MET A 156 -4.44 -7.57 -15.12
N THR A 157 -4.08 -8.40 -14.15
CA THR A 157 -3.35 -9.66 -14.39
C THR A 157 -4.30 -10.87 -14.46
N PHE A 158 -3.81 -11.99 -14.97
CA PHE A 158 -4.43 -13.30 -14.87
C PHE A 158 -3.34 -14.37 -15.01
N ASP A 159 -3.56 -15.57 -14.48
CA ASP A 159 -2.59 -16.67 -14.56
C ASP A 159 -3.12 -17.91 -15.30
N ASN A 160 -4.39 -17.91 -15.70
CA ASN A 160 -5.03 -19.04 -16.36
C ASN A 160 -6.08 -18.61 -17.41
N ALA A 161 -6.43 -19.53 -18.31
CA ALA A 161 -7.36 -19.27 -19.41
C ALA A 161 -8.80 -19.06 -18.94
N ASP A 162 -9.24 -19.74 -17.88
CA ASP A 162 -10.60 -19.58 -17.34
C ASP A 162 -10.83 -18.17 -16.79
N GLU A 163 -9.81 -17.61 -16.13
CA GLU A 163 -9.81 -16.23 -15.68
C GLU A 163 -9.87 -15.25 -16.85
N LEU A 164 -9.06 -15.47 -17.89
CA LEU A 164 -9.08 -14.64 -19.09
C LEU A 164 -10.46 -14.62 -19.73
N VAL A 165 -11.10 -15.79 -19.88
CA VAL A 165 -12.46 -15.89 -20.41
C VAL A 165 -13.44 -15.14 -19.51
N LYS A 166 -13.35 -15.31 -18.19
CA LYS A 166 -14.21 -14.62 -17.22
C LYS A 166 -14.04 -13.09 -17.27
N ILE A 167 -12.80 -12.59 -17.39
CA ILE A 167 -12.51 -11.17 -17.57
C ILE A 167 -13.16 -10.67 -18.86
N SER A 168 -12.99 -11.39 -19.98
CA SER A 168 -13.54 -10.99 -21.27
C SER A 168 -15.07 -10.84 -21.27
N GLN A 169 -15.77 -11.66 -20.48
CA GLN A 169 -17.23 -11.63 -20.35
C GLN A 169 -17.74 -10.52 -19.41
N LEU A 170 -16.98 -10.17 -18.37
CA LEU A 170 -17.45 -9.29 -17.29
C LEU A 170 -16.85 -7.88 -17.35
N HIS A 171 -15.76 -7.68 -18.08
CA HIS A 171 -15.05 -6.42 -18.19
C HIS A 171 -14.58 -6.20 -19.64
N SER A 172 -15.45 -5.66 -20.49
CA SER A 172 -15.18 -5.47 -21.93
C SER A 172 -14.02 -4.52 -22.23
N GLY A 173 -13.72 -3.59 -21.34
CA GLY A 173 -12.58 -2.65 -21.48
C GLY A 173 -11.28 -3.11 -20.84
N ALA A 174 -11.15 -4.37 -20.44
CA ALA A 174 -9.97 -4.86 -19.70
C ALA A 174 -8.71 -4.87 -20.58
N GLN A 175 -7.57 -4.60 -19.96
CA GLN A 175 -6.23 -4.59 -20.56
C GLN A 175 -5.29 -5.44 -19.71
N ALA A 176 -4.33 -6.09 -20.35
CA ALA A 176 -3.31 -6.92 -19.72
C ALA A 176 -1.92 -6.44 -20.12
#